data_AF-A0A3D8GX71-F1
#
_entry.id   AF-A0A3D8GX71-F1
#
_cell.length_a   1.000
_cell.length_b   1.000
_cell.length_c   1.000
_cell.angle_alpha   90.00
_cell.angle_beta   90.00
_cell.angle_gamma   90.00
#
_symmetry.space_group_name_H-M   'P 1'
#
loop_
_entity.id
_entity.type
_entity.pdbx_description
1 polymer ?
#
loop_
_entity_poly.entity_id
_entity_poly.type
_entity_poly.pdbx_seq_one_letter_code
_entity_poly.pdbx_strand_id
1 'polypeptide(L)'
;MAGVIPGEDMEEYVSIHGDEWKISDIDEQIEWARAQVWVKRKWLPRAALVSKGKTSEYVGQSYRPEYTKLVEDGWSHDHCEICSWSLYEADDPESGEGYTIEGRTWLCSECYEKFIRTEA
;
A
#
# COMPACT_ATOMS: atom_id res chain seq x y z
N MET A 1 43.40 26.90 7.13
CA MET A 1 42.96 25.51 7.31
C MET A 1 41.59 25.54 7.99
N ALA A 2 40.54 25.82 7.23
CA ALA A 2 39.17 25.70 7.73
C ALA A 2 38.65 24.35 7.24
N GLY A 3 38.32 23.46 8.19
CA GLY A 3 37.86 22.12 7.88
C GLY A 3 36.55 22.17 7.12
N VAL A 4 36.50 21.49 5.98
CA VAL A 4 35.25 21.07 5.36
C VAL A 4 34.55 20.13 6.33
N ILE A 5 33.35 20.50 6.79
CA ILE A 5 32.46 19.61 7.52
C ILE A 5 31.88 18.65 6.46
N PRO A 6 32.17 17.35 6.51
CA PRO A 6 31.62 16.41 5.53
C PRO A 6 30.19 16.04 5.93
N GLY A 7 29.26 16.27 5.01
CA GLY A 7 27.93 15.64 4.98
C GLY A 7 26.99 16.04 6.11
N GLU A 8 26.33 17.19 5.96
CA GLU A 8 24.94 17.25 6.41
C GLU A 8 24.16 16.33 5.47
N ASP A 9 23.74 15.18 5.97
CA ASP A 9 22.63 14.43 5.40
C ASP A 9 21.44 15.39 5.30
N MET A 10 21.23 15.98 4.13
CA MET A 10 19.97 16.67 3.85
C MET A 10 18.91 15.58 3.82
N GLU A 11 18.26 15.37 4.96
CA GLU A 11 17.04 14.59 5.06
C GLU A 11 16.02 15.20 4.09
N GLU A 12 15.75 14.50 2.99
CA GLU A 12 14.74 14.90 2.03
C GLU A 12 13.38 14.38 2.50
N TYR A 13 12.38 15.25 2.46
CA TYR A 13 11.02 14.94 2.90
C TYR A 13 10.02 15.14 1.77
N VAL A 14 8.93 14.38 1.83
CA VAL A 14 7.80 14.48 0.89
C VAL A 14 6.48 14.42 1.64
N SER A 15 5.52 15.24 1.21
CA SER A 15 4.15 15.16 1.73
C SER A 15 3.32 14.15 0.94
N ILE A 16 2.65 13.24 1.66
CA ILE A 16 1.74 12.21 1.13
C ILE A 16 0.51 12.15 2.06
N HIS A 17 -0.71 12.31 1.52
CA HIS A 17 -1.97 12.43 2.27
C HIS A 17 -1.96 13.50 3.38
N GLY A 18 -1.13 14.54 3.22
CA GLY A 18 -0.96 15.60 4.22
C GLY A 18 0.04 15.28 5.33
N ASP A 19 0.56 14.06 5.40
CA ASP A 19 1.64 13.66 6.31
C ASP A 19 3.02 13.85 5.65
N GLU A 20 4.03 14.19 6.47
CA GLU A 20 5.40 14.38 6.02
C GLU A 20 6.22 13.09 6.23
N TRP A 21 6.86 12.60 5.16
CA TRP A 21 7.63 11.37 5.13
C TRP A 21 9.08 11.66 4.80
N LYS A 22 10.01 11.04 5.53
CA LYS A 22 11.42 11.00 5.14
C LYS A 22 11.56 10.09 3.93
N ILE A 23 12.16 10.60 2.85
CA ILE A 23 12.38 9.80 1.63
C ILE A 23 13.16 8.53 1.94
N SER A 24 14.19 8.60 2.79
CA SER A 24 14.98 7.44 3.19
C SER A 24 14.20 6.32 3.88
N ASP A 25 13.07 6.64 4.53
CA ASP A 25 12.23 5.65 5.20
C ASP A 25 11.33 4.88 4.23
N ILE A 26 11.11 5.43 3.03
CA ILE A 26 10.22 4.87 2.00
C ILE A 26 10.94 4.54 0.68
N ASP A 27 12.25 4.82 0.59
CA ASP A 27 13.05 4.67 -0.62
C ASP A 27 13.08 3.22 -1.12
N GLU A 28 13.26 2.25 -0.21
CA GLU A 28 13.25 0.83 -0.56
C GLU A 28 11.91 0.40 -1.17
N GLN A 29 10.80 0.89 -0.61
CA GLN A 29 9.45 0.62 -1.08
C GLN A 29 9.20 1.29 -2.44
N ILE A 30 9.69 2.51 -2.63
CA ILE A 30 9.62 3.23 -3.92
C ILE A 30 10.39 2.47 -5.00
N GLU A 31 11.64 2.09 -4.73
CA GLU A 31 12.50 1.38 -5.69
C GLU A 31 11.92 0.01 -6.04
N TRP A 32 11.45 -0.74 -5.05
CA TRP A 32 10.74 -2.00 -5.29
C TRP A 32 9.48 -1.78 -6.16
N ALA A 33 8.69 -0.77 -5.85
CA ALA A 33 7.45 -0.47 -6.56
C ALA A 33 7.67 -0.02 -8.01
N ARG A 34 8.77 0.72 -8.28
CA ARG A 34 9.16 1.13 -9.65
C ARG A 34 9.45 -0.03 -10.57
N ALA A 35 9.89 -1.16 -10.02
CA ALA A 35 10.16 -2.38 -10.78
C ALA A 35 8.90 -3.19 -11.14
N GLN A 36 7.72 -2.79 -10.66
CA GLN A 36 6.47 -3.52 -10.86
C GLN A 36 5.61 -2.92 -11.99
N VAL A 37 4.68 -3.73 -12.51
CA VAL A 37 3.65 -3.27 -13.44
C VAL A 37 2.34 -3.12 -12.69
N TRP A 38 1.84 -1.90 -12.62
CA TRP A 38 0.66 -1.57 -11.85
C TRP A 38 -0.58 -1.39 -12.74
N VAL A 39 -1.72 -1.89 -12.27
CA VAL A 39 -3.01 -1.72 -12.95
C VAL A 39 -3.96 -0.93 -12.07
N LYS A 40 -4.51 0.17 -12.61
CA LYS A 40 -5.52 0.97 -11.90
C LYS A 40 -6.81 0.15 -11.70
N ARG A 41 -7.31 0.06 -10.47
CA ARG A 41 -8.55 -0.64 -10.12
C ARG A 41 -9.28 0.05 -8.97
N LYS A 42 -10.60 -0.14 -8.93
CA LYS A 42 -11.38 0.13 -7.72
C LYS A 42 -11.10 -0.94 -6.68
N TRP A 43 -10.99 -0.54 -5.43
CA TRP A 43 -10.88 -1.46 -4.32
C TRP A 43 -12.26 -2.05 -4.02
N LEU A 44 -12.31 -3.36 -3.85
CA LEU A 44 -13.53 -4.09 -3.48
C LEU A 44 -13.20 -5.06 -2.35
N PRO A 45 -14.15 -5.30 -1.43
CA PRO A 45 -13.97 -6.26 -0.37
C PRO A 45 -13.73 -7.65 -0.96
N ARG A 46 -12.98 -8.45 -0.21
CA ARG A 46 -12.58 -9.79 -0.64
C ARG A 46 -12.88 -10.79 0.46
N ALA A 47 -12.89 -12.06 0.06
CA ALA A 47 -13.14 -13.13 1.01
C ALA A 47 -12.02 -13.17 2.05
N ALA A 48 -12.39 -13.43 3.30
CA ALA A 48 -11.43 -13.66 4.36
C ALA A 48 -11.83 -14.82 5.26
N LEU A 49 -10.81 -15.45 5.81
CA LEU A 49 -10.90 -16.42 6.88
C LEU A 49 -10.86 -15.69 8.21
N VAL A 50 -11.92 -15.82 9.00
CA VAL A 50 -12.06 -15.20 10.32
C VAL A 50 -12.02 -16.28 11.40
N SER A 51 -11.10 -16.15 12.35
CA SER A 51 -10.96 -17.06 13.50
C SER A 51 -10.47 -16.32 14.74
N LYS A 52 -11.22 -16.40 15.85
CA LYS A 52 -10.82 -15.87 17.17
C LYS A 52 -10.22 -14.45 17.13
N GLY A 53 -10.89 -13.53 16.43
CA GLY A 53 -10.45 -12.13 16.30
C GLY A 53 -9.30 -11.89 15.33
N LYS A 54 -8.86 -12.91 14.59
CA LYS A 54 -7.91 -12.78 13.48
C LYS A 54 -8.65 -12.89 12.16
N THR A 55 -8.24 -12.05 11.22
CA THR A 55 -8.72 -12.03 9.84
C THR A 55 -7.54 -12.27 8.91
N SER A 56 -7.72 -13.06 7.87
CA SER A 56 -6.72 -13.30 6.84
C SER A 56 -7.42 -13.43 5.49
N GLU A 57 -6.91 -12.76 4.47
CA GLU A 57 -7.46 -12.87 3.11
C GLU A 57 -7.56 -14.34 2.66
N TYR A 58 -8.69 -14.72 2.05
CA TYR A 58 -8.91 -16.03 1.47
C TYR A 58 -8.58 -16.01 -0.02
N VAL A 59 -7.55 -16.76 -0.39
CA VAL A 59 -7.00 -16.87 -1.74
C VAL A 59 -7.06 -18.32 -2.27
N GLY A 60 -7.90 -19.16 -1.65
CA GLY A 60 -8.05 -20.58 -1.99
C GLY A 60 -7.23 -21.54 -1.11
N GLN A 61 -6.61 -21.04 -0.04
CA GLN A 61 -5.90 -21.88 0.93
C GLN A 61 -6.85 -22.78 1.72
N SER A 62 -6.42 -24.00 2.05
CA SER A 62 -7.22 -24.89 2.91
C SER A 62 -7.43 -24.29 4.30
N TYR A 63 -8.62 -24.49 4.87
CA TYR A 63 -8.96 -24.06 6.23
C TYR A 63 -9.82 -25.09 6.94
N ARG A 64 -9.88 -24.98 8.27
CA ARG A 64 -10.72 -25.87 9.10
C ARG A 64 -12.03 -25.16 9.42
N PRO A 65 -13.17 -25.56 8.83
CA PRO A 65 -14.45 -24.87 9.03
C PRO A 65 -14.94 -24.94 10.49
N GLU A 66 -14.43 -25.89 11.27
CA GLU A 66 -14.71 -26.01 12.71
C GLU A 66 -14.17 -24.83 13.54
N TYR A 67 -13.10 -24.18 13.08
CA TYR A 67 -12.42 -23.10 13.80
C TYR A 67 -12.41 -21.77 13.05
N THR A 68 -12.75 -21.79 11.76
CA THR A 68 -12.56 -20.68 10.84
C THR A 68 -13.79 -20.50 9.99
N LYS A 69 -14.32 -19.28 9.97
CA LYS A 69 -15.43 -18.89 9.11
C LYS A 69 -14.89 -18.23 7.84
N LEU A 70 -15.34 -18.68 6.68
CA LEU A 70 -15.17 -17.95 5.43
C LEU A 70 -16.24 -16.85 5.36
N VAL A 71 -15.82 -15.61 5.16
CA VAL A 71 -16.69 -14.43 5.03
C VAL A 71 -16.37 -13.80 3.69
N GLU A 72 -17.36 -13.71 2.78
CA GLU A 72 -17.15 -13.26 1.39
C GLU A 72 -16.61 -11.83 1.29
N ASP A 73 -17.00 -10.94 2.21
CA ASP A 73 -16.51 -9.56 2.31
C ASP A 73 -15.73 -9.33 3.62
N GLY A 74 -15.00 -10.37 4.06
CA GLY A 74 -14.30 -10.35 5.34
C GLY A 74 -12.98 -9.57 5.33
N TRP A 75 -12.38 -9.35 4.15
CA TRP A 75 -11.22 -8.50 3.95
C TRP A 75 -11.71 -7.10 3.63
N SER A 76 -11.56 -6.18 4.58
CA SER A 76 -12.23 -4.87 4.55
C SER A 76 -11.37 -3.70 4.11
N HIS A 77 -10.05 -3.86 4.05
CA HIS A 77 -9.12 -2.86 3.56
C HIS A 77 -7.76 -3.48 3.21
N ASP A 78 -7.00 -2.81 2.35
CA ASP A 78 -5.56 -2.99 2.17
C ASP A 78 -4.82 -1.71 2.56
N HIS A 79 -3.49 -1.78 2.62
CA HIS A 79 -2.65 -0.62 2.83
C HIS A 79 -1.79 -0.36 1.61
N CYS A 80 -1.49 0.92 1.33
CA CYS A 80 -0.50 1.31 0.35
C CYS A 80 0.88 0.82 0.78
N GLU A 81 1.62 0.14 -0.10
CA GLU A 81 2.96 -0.39 0.23
C GLU A 81 4.00 0.70 0.58
N ILE A 82 3.79 1.94 0.13
CA ILE A 82 4.75 3.04 0.31
C ILE A 82 4.40 3.86 1.56
N CYS A 83 3.16 4.35 1.65
CA CYS A 83 2.75 5.28 2.72
C CYS A 83 1.80 4.66 3.75
N SER A 84 1.49 3.37 3.65
CA SER A 84 0.53 2.68 4.54
C SER A 84 -0.90 3.25 4.54
N TRP A 85 -1.27 4.12 3.59
CA TRP A 85 -2.63 4.64 3.46
C TRP A 85 -3.65 3.52 3.25
N SER A 86 -4.79 3.61 3.93
CA SER A 86 -5.85 2.59 3.87
C SER A 86 -6.68 2.71 2.61
N LEU A 87 -6.75 1.63 1.84
CA LEU A 87 -7.61 1.48 0.67
C LEU A 87 -8.75 0.53 1.01
N TYR A 88 -9.99 0.96 0.78
CA TYR A 88 -11.21 0.24 1.16
C TYR A 88 -12.36 0.60 0.23
N GLU A 89 -13.51 -0.06 0.39
CA GLU A 89 -14.67 0.23 -0.46
C GLU A 89 -15.24 1.61 -0.11
N ALA A 90 -15.04 2.57 -1.00
CA ALA A 90 -15.51 3.94 -0.86
C ALA A 90 -15.88 4.55 -2.22
N ASP A 91 -16.80 5.51 -2.21
CA ASP A 91 -17.09 6.35 -3.37
C ASP A 91 -15.97 7.38 -3.62
N ASP A 92 -15.23 7.73 -2.58
CA ASP A 92 -14.11 8.65 -2.67
C ASP A 92 -12.92 7.99 -3.40
N PRO A 93 -12.37 8.63 -4.44
CA PRO A 93 -11.31 8.02 -5.24
C PRO A 93 -9.94 7.99 -4.54
N GLU A 94 -9.74 8.70 -3.44
CA GLU A 94 -8.47 8.67 -2.71
C GLU A 94 -8.29 7.34 -1.96
N SER A 95 -9.40 6.80 -1.44
CA SER A 95 -9.40 5.54 -0.67
C SER A 95 -10.10 4.38 -1.40
N GLY A 96 -10.99 4.67 -2.36
CA GLY A 96 -11.80 3.71 -3.11
C GLY A 96 -11.17 3.17 -4.40
N GLU A 97 -10.08 3.76 -4.85
CA GLU A 97 -9.32 3.28 -6.00
C GLU A 97 -7.82 3.45 -5.79
N GLY A 98 -7.07 2.64 -6.51
CA GLY A 98 -5.62 2.66 -6.47
C GLY A 98 -5.03 1.85 -7.61
N TYR A 99 -3.74 1.60 -7.49
CA TYR A 99 -2.95 0.85 -8.45
C TYR A 99 -2.54 -0.47 -7.79
N THR A 100 -2.74 -1.60 -8.46
CA THR A 100 -2.50 -2.90 -7.84
C THR A 100 -1.77 -3.89 -8.73
N ILE A 101 -1.00 -4.76 -8.08
CA ILE A 101 -0.44 -5.99 -8.65
C ILE A 101 -1.37 -7.13 -8.23
N GLU A 102 -2.00 -7.76 -9.22
CA GLU A 102 -2.90 -8.91 -9.04
C GLU A 102 -4.07 -8.70 -8.05
N GLY A 103 -4.39 -7.45 -7.68
CA GLY A 103 -5.46 -7.14 -6.73
C GLY A 103 -5.09 -7.33 -5.27
N ARG A 104 -3.81 -7.56 -4.93
CA ARG A 104 -3.37 -7.88 -3.56
C ARG A 104 -2.41 -6.87 -2.99
N THR A 105 -1.43 -6.46 -3.79
CA THR A 105 -0.52 -5.39 -3.42
C THR A 105 -1.05 -4.11 -4.00
N TRP A 106 -1.18 -3.07 -3.18
CA TRP A 106 -1.80 -1.81 -3.57
C TRP A 106 -0.89 -0.61 -3.36
N LEU A 107 -1.04 0.38 -4.23
CA LEU A 107 -0.59 1.75 -4.05
C LEU A 107 -1.80 2.66 -4.12
N CYS A 108 -1.84 3.66 -3.24
CA CYS A 108 -2.77 4.77 -3.40
C CYS A 108 -2.44 5.55 -4.67
N SER A 109 -3.43 6.29 -5.17
CA SER A 109 -3.26 7.11 -6.38
C SER A 109 -2.12 8.12 -6.23
N GLU A 110 -1.99 8.77 -5.07
CA GLU A 110 -0.94 9.77 -4.81
C GLU A 110 0.47 9.19 -4.90
N CYS A 111 0.74 8.04 -4.26
CA CYS A 111 2.05 7.38 -4.33
C CYS A 111 2.38 6.91 -5.75
N TYR A 112 1.41 6.36 -6.47
CA TYR A 112 1.63 5.99 -7.86
C TYR A 112 2.00 7.20 -8.72
N GLU A 113 1.28 8.30 -8.59
CA GLU A 113 1.51 9.51 -9.38
C GLU A 113 2.84 10.20 -9.05
N LYS A 114 3.26 10.21 -7.78
CA LYS A 114 4.52 10.85 -7.36
C LYS A 114 5.76 10.03 -7.70
N PHE A 115 5.72 8.72 -7.49
CA PHE A 115 6.94 7.91 -7.47
C PHE A 115 7.08 6.94 -8.64
N ILE A 116 5.96 6.53 -9.24
CA ILE A 116 5.92 5.45 -10.24
C ILE A 116 5.63 5.98 -11.64
N ARG A 117 4.64 6.87 -11.78
CA ARG A 117 4.30 7.50 -13.06
C ARG A 117 5.46 8.41 -13.47
N THR A 118 6.39 7.87 -14.25
CA THR A 118 7.39 8.67 -14.93
C THR A 118 6.68 9.39 -16.07
N GLU A 119 6.75 10.73 -16.09
CA GLU A 119 6.37 11.46 -17.31
C GLU A 119 7.32 10.99 -18.43
N ALA A 120 6.73 10.48 -19.51
CA ALA A 120 7.45 10.07 -20.71
C ALA A 120 7.91 11.28 -21.52
#